data_AF-A0A2H1V6K8-F1
#
_entry.id   AF-A0A2H1V6K8-F1
#
_cell.length_a   1.000
_cell.length_b   1.000
_cell.length_c   1.000
_cell.angle_alpha   90.00
_cell.angle_beta   90.00
_cell.angle_gamma   90.00
#
_symmetry.space_group_name_H-M   'P 1'
#
loop_
_entity.id
_entity.type
_entity.pdbx_description
1 polymer ?
#
loop_
_entity_poly.entity_id
_entity_poly.type
_entity_poly.pdbx_seq_one_letter_code
_entity_poly.pdbx_strand_id
1 'polypeptide(L)'
;MWKIVTLSAFLIVAQAAHIKDIYGDWIQAAFYGVGPSDRICLHFHFAELPEGPHCTYSDGSNATILSVGIGLKAGVYFPDRDPMALLAVDTPAEVMPALNLTAKCGDVVLRNNDVVRIVNKDYFILYRSNSHTTSFTQLKMEPNQAYLLGRKVVSSAELGKVMLSIEELKGRRGVQLCYT
;
A
#
# COMPACT_ATOMS: atom_id res chain seq x y z
N MET A 1 -24.59 -26.22 8.30
CA MET A 1 -24.29 -24.79 8.09
C MET A 1 -23.38 -24.14 9.15
N TRP A 2 -23.10 -24.79 10.30
CA TRP A 2 -22.27 -24.17 11.35
C TRP A 2 -20.75 -24.18 11.10
N LYS A 3 -20.26 -25.00 10.15
CA LYS A 3 -18.82 -25.13 9.85
C LYS A 3 -18.26 -24.06 8.88
N ILE A 4 -19.12 -23.31 8.21
CA ILE A 4 -18.70 -22.27 7.23
C ILE A 4 -18.51 -20.91 7.94
N VAL A 5 -19.27 -20.64 9.00
CA VAL A 5 -19.23 -19.35 9.70
C VAL A 5 -17.92 -19.14 10.46
N THR A 6 -17.27 -20.20 10.94
CA THR A 6 -16.00 -20.09 11.66
C THR A 6 -14.84 -19.75 10.72
N LEU A 7 -14.77 -20.31 9.51
CA LEU A 7 -13.62 -20.10 8.61
C LEU A 7 -13.52 -18.64 8.13
N SER A 8 -14.65 -18.01 7.81
CA SER A 8 -14.70 -16.61 7.37
C SER A 8 -14.29 -15.63 8.49
N ALA A 9 -14.67 -15.90 9.74
CA ALA A 9 -14.29 -15.05 10.86
C ALA A 9 -12.78 -15.08 11.14
N PHE A 10 -12.13 -16.25 11.00
CA PHE A 10 -10.67 -16.36 11.20
C PHE A 10 -9.86 -15.62 10.12
N LEU A 11 -10.29 -15.69 8.86
CA LEU A 11 -9.61 -14.99 7.76
C LEU A 11 -9.67 -13.46 7.93
N ILE A 12 -10.83 -12.93 8.35
CA ILE A 12 -11.01 -11.49 8.57
C ILE A 12 -10.17 -10.99 9.75
N VAL A 13 -10.11 -11.76 10.85
CA VAL A 13 -9.31 -11.41 12.03
C VAL A 13 -7.81 -11.40 11.72
N ALA A 14 -7.32 -12.34 10.89
CA ALA A 14 -5.93 -12.39 10.47
C ALA A 14 -5.54 -11.16 9.63
N GLN A 15 -6.35 -10.79 8.63
CA GLN A 15 -6.08 -9.62 7.78
C GLN A 15 -6.04 -8.30 8.58
N ALA A 16 -6.98 -8.13 9.51
CA ALA A 16 -6.99 -6.94 10.37
C ALA A 16 -5.76 -6.87 11.29
N ALA A 17 -5.23 -8.01 11.74
CA ALA A 17 -4.00 -8.05 12.52
C ALA A 17 -2.78 -7.61 11.70
N HIS A 18 -2.67 -8.07 10.45
CA HIS A 18 -1.59 -7.67 9.55
C HIS A 18 -1.57 -6.17 9.25
N ILE A 19 -2.74 -5.54 9.04
CA ILE A 19 -2.76 -4.09 8.78
C ILE A 19 -2.24 -3.27 9.96
N LYS A 20 -2.31 -3.76 11.20
CA LYS A 20 -1.75 -3.01 12.35
C LYS A 20 -0.22 -2.92 12.30
N ASP A 21 0.46 -3.82 11.59
CA ASP A 21 1.92 -3.82 11.46
C ASP A 21 2.44 -2.61 10.65
N ILE A 22 1.57 -1.97 9.86
CA ILE A 22 1.92 -0.80 9.07
C ILE A 22 1.65 0.53 9.78
N TYR A 23 1.14 0.51 11.02
CA TYR A 23 0.91 1.75 11.76
C TYR A 23 2.23 2.47 12.11
N GLY A 24 2.14 3.79 12.20
CA GLY A 24 3.24 4.70 12.50
C GLY A 24 3.95 5.24 11.26
N ASP A 25 5.20 5.65 11.46
CA ASP A 25 5.98 6.37 10.46
C ASP A 25 6.75 5.44 9.52
N TRP A 26 6.77 5.83 8.24
CA TRP A 26 7.42 5.13 7.15
C TRP A 26 8.01 6.10 6.13
N ILE A 27 8.98 5.61 5.37
CA ILE A 27 9.71 6.39 4.37
C ILE A 27 9.58 5.68 3.02
N GLN A 28 9.18 6.39 1.98
CA GLN A 28 9.13 5.84 0.63
C GLN A 28 10.54 5.69 0.07
N ALA A 29 11.11 4.49 0.22
CA ALA A 29 12.48 4.18 -0.16
C ALA A 29 12.65 4.06 -1.69
N ALA A 30 11.68 3.43 -2.36
CA ALA A 30 11.71 3.27 -3.81
C ALA A 30 10.30 3.33 -4.43
N PHE A 31 10.25 3.66 -5.72
CA PHE A 31 9.03 3.72 -6.52
C PHE A 31 9.17 2.95 -7.82
N TYR A 32 8.09 2.27 -8.23
CA TYR A 32 7.99 1.50 -9.46
C TYR A 32 6.69 1.89 -10.18
N GLY A 33 6.79 2.75 -11.21
CA GLY A 33 5.64 3.24 -11.99
C GLY A 33 5.98 4.29 -13.05
N VAL A 34 4.98 4.77 -13.79
CA VAL A 34 5.12 5.80 -14.84
C VAL A 34 4.96 7.19 -14.24
N GLY A 35 6.02 7.98 -14.21
CA GLY A 35 5.97 9.39 -13.79
C GLY A 35 7.36 10.05 -13.75
N PRO A 36 7.43 11.40 -13.84
CA PRO A 36 8.69 12.12 -13.70
C PRO A 36 9.28 11.85 -12.31
N SER A 37 10.52 11.36 -12.31
CA SER A 37 11.25 10.90 -11.13
C SER A 37 11.84 12.07 -10.34
N ASP A 38 11.00 12.96 -9.83
CA ASP A 38 11.46 13.92 -8.83
C ASP A 38 11.85 13.12 -7.59
N ARG A 39 13.17 13.08 -7.29
CA ARG A 39 13.75 12.36 -6.16
C ARG A 39 13.40 13.09 -4.87
N ILE A 40 12.15 13.00 -4.46
CA ILE A 40 11.65 13.57 -3.22
C ILE A 40 11.56 12.44 -2.20
N CYS A 41 12.20 12.65 -1.05
CA CYS A 41 12.09 11.72 0.04
C CYS A 41 10.79 11.96 0.82
N LEU A 42 9.78 11.12 0.55
CA LEU A 42 8.46 11.24 1.17
C LEU A 42 8.36 10.39 2.43
N HIS A 43 7.84 11.01 3.48
CA HIS A 43 7.48 10.37 4.73
C HIS A 43 5.97 10.16 4.79
N PHE A 44 5.56 8.99 5.28
CA PHE A 44 4.18 8.60 5.46
C PHE A 44 3.92 8.29 6.93
N HIS A 45 2.72 8.61 7.39
CA HIS A 45 2.23 8.21 8.71
C HIS A 45 0.88 7.52 8.54
N PHE A 46 0.80 6.25 8.94
CA PHE A 46 -0.45 5.49 8.91
C PHE A 46 -0.99 5.35 10.32
N ALA A 47 -2.25 5.75 10.51
CA ALA A 47 -2.93 5.67 11.79
C ALA A 47 -4.33 5.07 11.63
N GLU A 48 -4.79 4.40 12.68
CA GLU A 48 -6.19 3.98 12.82
C GLU A 48 -7.11 5.19 12.75
N LEU A 49 -8.31 5.00 12.21
CA LEU A 49 -9.37 6.00 12.17
C LEU A 49 -10.55 5.53 13.03
N PRO A 50 -10.56 5.82 14.35
CA PRO A 50 -11.50 5.21 15.30
C PRO A 50 -12.98 5.51 15.02
N GLU A 51 -13.27 6.68 14.45
CA GLU A 51 -14.62 7.13 14.08
C GLU A 51 -14.80 7.18 12.55
N GLY A 52 -14.02 6.36 11.82
CA GLY A 52 -14.07 6.28 10.36
C GLY A 52 -15.37 5.67 9.83
N PRO A 53 -15.71 5.92 8.55
CA PRO A 53 -16.87 5.28 7.92
C PRO A 53 -16.70 3.75 7.92
N HIS A 54 -17.79 3.03 8.18
CA HIS A 54 -17.83 1.59 7.94
C HIS A 54 -17.83 1.31 6.44
N CYS A 55 -16.86 0.52 6.00
CA CYS A 55 -16.63 0.26 4.59
C CYS A 55 -16.58 -1.25 4.31
N THR A 56 -17.04 -1.63 3.12
CA THR A 56 -17.06 -3.03 2.67
C THR A 56 -16.53 -3.10 1.24
N TYR A 57 -15.66 -4.07 0.97
CA TYR A 57 -15.22 -4.39 -0.38
C TYR A 57 -16.31 -5.13 -1.17
N SER A 58 -16.18 -5.15 -2.50
CA SER A 58 -17.13 -5.76 -3.42
C SER A 58 -17.31 -7.27 -3.25
N ASP A 59 -16.39 -7.94 -2.56
CA ASP A 59 -16.48 -9.35 -2.19
C ASP A 59 -17.23 -9.58 -0.86
N GLY A 60 -17.69 -8.51 -0.21
CA GLY A 60 -18.39 -8.53 1.07
C GLY A 60 -17.48 -8.48 2.30
N SER A 61 -16.16 -8.42 2.13
CA SER A 61 -15.21 -8.29 3.25
C SER A 61 -15.18 -6.86 3.80
N ASN A 62 -14.85 -6.72 5.10
CA ASN A 62 -14.71 -5.40 5.72
C ASN A 62 -13.46 -4.70 5.20
N ALA A 63 -13.60 -3.45 4.77
CA ALA A 63 -12.46 -2.63 4.39
C ALA A 63 -11.85 -1.96 5.61
N THR A 64 -10.51 -2.02 5.71
CA THR A 64 -9.79 -1.32 6.78
C THR A 64 -9.47 0.08 6.31
N ILE A 65 -9.98 1.07 7.03
CA ILE A 65 -9.80 2.48 6.70
C ILE A 65 -8.76 3.09 7.61
N LEU A 66 -7.83 3.82 7.02
CA LEU A 66 -6.72 4.44 7.71
C LEU A 66 -6.61 5.92 7.37
N SER A 67 -6.15 6.69 8.36
CA SER A 67 -5.64 8.03 8.13
C SER A 67 -4.20 7.93 7.61
N VAL A 68 -3.89 8.70 6.57
CA VAL A 68 -2.57 8.69 5.93
C VAL A 68 -2.04 10.12 5.85
N GLY A 69 -1.09 10.45 6.72
CA GLY A 69 -0.32 11.69 6.64
C GLY A 69 0.85 11.53 5.66
N ILE A 70 1.15 12.58 4.89
CA ILE A 70 2.36 12.62 4.03
C ILE A 70 3.13 13.89 4.33
N GLY A 71 4.45 13.80 4.36
CA GLY A 71 5.35 14.91 4.65
C GLY A 71 6.68 14.79 3.93
N LEU A 72 7.45 15.87 3.94
CA LEU A 72 8.85 15.88 3.48
C LEU A 72 9.83 15.54 4.63
N LYS A 73 9.33 15.47 5.86
CA LYS A 73 10.10 15.16 7.06
C LYS A 73 9.22 14.39 8.03
N ALA A 74 9.81 13.42 8.73
CA ALA A 74 9.14 12.71 9.82
C ALA A 74 8.55 13.69 10.86
N GLY A 75 7.31 13.44 11.28
CA GLY A 75 6.59 14.28 12.25
C GLY A 75 6.01 15.58 11.71
N VAL A 76 6.19 15.91 10.42
CA VAL A 76 5.59 17.08 9.77
C VAL A 76 4.75 16.61 8.59
N TYR A 77 3.49 16.29 8.89
CA TYR A 77 2.54 15.74 7.92
C TYR A 77 1.54 16.80 7.49
N PHE A 78 1.24 16.84 6.20
CA PHE A 78 0.10 17.60 5.71
C PHE A 78 -1.18 16.93 6.22
N PRO A 79 -2.09 17.69 6.85
CA PRO A 79 -3.23 17.13 7.59
C PRO A 79 -4.31 16.48 6.71
N ASP A 80 -4.26 16.63 5.39
CA ASP A 80 -5.35 16.22 4.51
C ASP A 80 -4.93 15.17 3.48
N ARG A 81 -5.11 13.90 3.84
CA ARG A 81 -5.60 12.95 2.84
C ARG A 81 -6.94 12.39 3.29
N ASP A 82 -7.85 12.32 2.33
CA ASP A 82 -9.07 11.55 2.46
C ASP A 82 -8.73 10.14 2.98
N PRO A 83 -9.56 9.56 3.87
CA PRO A 83 -9.37 8.21 4.38
C PRO A 83 -9.08 7.23 3.24
N MET A 84 -8.10 6.36 3.46
CA MET A 84 -7.70 5.36 2.47
C MET A 84 -8.18 3.99 2.89
N ALA A 85 -8.84 3.27 1.97
CA ALA A 85 -9.10 1.85 2.14
C ALA A 85 -7.85 1.06 1.79
N LEU A 86 -7.32 0.33 2.76
CA LEU A 86 -6.19 -0.56 2.59
C LEU A 86 -6.60 -2.00 2.87
N LEU A 87 -6.13 -2.89 1.99
CA LEU A 87 -6.22 -4.34 2.17
C LEU A 87 -4.81 -4.91 2.27
N ALA A 88 -4.52 -5.67 3.33
CA ALA A 88 -3.29 -6.44 3.42
C ALA A 88 -3.45 -7.77 2.70
N VAL A 89 -2.42 -8.14 1.94
CA VAL A 89 -2.29 -9.43 1.27
C VAL A 89 -0.97 -10.09 1.66
N ASP A 90 -0.93 -11.42 1.58
CA ASP A 90 0.24 -12.20 1.99
C ASP A 90 1.16 -12.44 0.80
N THR A 91 0.58 -12.68 -0.38
CA THR A 91 1.32 -13.10 -1.57
C THR A 91 1.26 -12.08 -2.71
N PRO A 92 2.31 -12.01 -3.57
CA PRO A 92 2.29 -11.16 -4.75
C PRO A 92 1.11 -11.43 -5.70
N ALA A 93 0.65 -12.69 -5.75
CA ALA A 93 -0.44 -13.13 -6.63
C ALA A 93 -1.81 -12.55 -6.23
N GLU A 94 -1.99 -12.21 -4.96
CA GLU A 94 -3.22 -11.61 -4.42
C GLU A 94 -3.34 -10.11 -4.72
N VAL A 95 -2.24 -9.45 -5.07
CA VAL A 95 -2.20 -7.98 -5.24
C VAL A 95 -3.18 -7.49 -6.31
N MET A 96 -3.14 -8.08 -7.52
CA MET A 96 -4.03 -7.63 -8.60
C MET A 96 -5.52 -7.95 -8.34
N PRO A 97 -5.89 -9.16 -7.86
CA PRO A 97 -7.25 -9.42 -7.39
C PRO A 97 -7.72 -8.40 -6.34
N ALA A 98 -6.89 -8.09 -5.36
CA ALA A 98 -7.20 -7.13 -4.30
C ALA A 98 -7.36 -5.70 -4.84
N LEU A 99 -6.51 -5.25 -5.76
CA LEU A 99 -6.59 -3.93 -6.39
C LEU A 99 -7.85 -3.76 -7.25
N ASN A 100 -8.43 -4.86 -7.74
CA ASN A 100 -9.66 -4.84 -8.52
C ASN A 100 -10.92 -4.76 -7.64
N LEU A 101 -10.79 -4.89 -6.32
CA LEU A 101 -11.91 -4.71 -5.39
C LEU A 101 -12.32 -3.24 -5.33
N THR A 102 -13.62 -3.02 -5.25
CA THR A 102 -14.17 -1.69 -4.98
C THR A 102 -14.65 -1.62 -3.54
N ALA A 103 -14.22 -0.63 -2.78
CA ALA A 103 -14.73 -0.36 -1.44
C ALA A 103 -15.88 0.65 -1.48
N LYS A 104 -16.94 0.39 -0.71
CA LYS A 104 -18.08 1.28 -0.51
C LYS A 104 -18.14 1.70 0.96
N CYS A 105 -18.27 2.99 1.22
CA CYS A 105 -18.18 3.60 2.55
C CYS A 105 -19.36 4.53 2.87
N GLY A 106 -20.58 4.00 2.91
CA GLY A 106 -21.77 4.85 3.01
C GLY A 106 -21.81 5.88 1.88
N ASP A 107 -21.84 7.17 2.23
CA ASP A 107 -21.80 8.31 1.30
C ASP A 107 -20.39 8.85 1.02
N VAL A 108 -19.35 8.25 1.62
CA VAL A 108 -17.96 8.67 1.43
C VAL A 108 -17.43 8.09 0.11
N VAL A 109 -17.03 8.99 -0.78
CA VAL A 109 -16.29 8.62 -2.00
C VAL A 109 -14.83 8.40 -1.63
N LEU A 110 -14.41 7.14 -1.61
CA LEU A 110 -12.99 6.81 -1.49
C LEU A 110 -12.26 7.18 -2.78
N ARG A 111 -11.13 7.87 -2.65
CA ARG A 111 -10.29 8.21 -3.82
C ARG A 111 -9.48 7.02 -4.33
N ASN A 112 -9.02 6.15 -3.44
CA ASN A 112 -8.11 5.05 -3.78
C ASN A 112 -8.44 3.80 -2.97
N ASN A 113 -8.37 2.64 -3.64
CA ASN A 113 -8.23 1.33 -3.00
C ASN A 113 -6.78 0.89 -3.24
N ASP A 114 -5.98 1.01 -2.19
CA ASP A 114 -4.59 0.59 -2.26
C ASP A 114 -4.42 -0.75 -1.53
N VAL A 115 -3.42 -1.52 -1.94
CA VAL A 115 -3.16 -2.85 -1.38
C VAL A 115 -1.79 -2.85 -0.75
N VAL A 116 -1.63 -3.51 0.39
CA VAL A 116 -0.37 -3.59 1.10
C VAL A 116 0.11 -5.03 1.15
N ARG A 117 1.38 -5.25 0.81
CA ARG A 117 2.06 -6.51 1.10
C ARG A 117 3.18 -6.27 2.10
N ILE A 118 3.09 -6.89 3.26
CA ILE A 118 4.14 -6.80 4.29
C ILE A 118 5.28 -7.72 3.86
N VAL A 119 6.47 -7.14 3.69
CA VAL A 119 7.66 -7.91 3.32
C VAL A 119 8.32 -8.45 4.59
N ASN A 120 8.47 -7.59 5.59
CA ASN A 120 8.94 -7.90 6.94
C ASN A 120 8.65 -6.71 7.87
N LYS A 121 9.15 -6.76 9.11
CA LYS A 121 8.96 -5.69 10.11
C LYS A 121 9.51 -4.31 9.69
N ASP A 122 10.48 -4.29 8.78
CA ASP A 122 11.21 -3.09 8.37
C ASP A 122 10.74 -2.54 7.01
N TYR A 123 10.01 -3.36 6.23
CA TYR A 123 9.57 -3.02 4.87
C TYR A 123 8.19 -3.57 4.53
N PHE A 124 7.42 -2.76 3.82
CA PHE A 124 6.21 -3.20 3.11
C PHE A 124 6.10 -2.51 1.75
N ILE A 125 5.23 -3.03 0.90
CA ILE A 125 4.95 -2.43 -0.41
C ILE A 125 3.50 -1.97 -0.45
N LEU A 126 3.30 -0.70 -0.76
CA LEU A 126 2.00 -0.13 -1.08
C LEU A 126 1.79 -0.18 -2.59
N TYR A 127 0.75 -0.86 -3.02
CA TYR A 127 0.34 -0.98 -4.42
C TYR A 127 -0.85 -0.10 -4.71
N ARG A 128 -0.87 0.46 -5.92
CA ARG A 128 -1.98 1.25 -6.44
C ARG A 128 -2.27 0.88 -7.89
N SER A 129 -3.55 0.89 -8.27
CA SER A 129 -3.93 0.69 -9.67
C SER A 129 -3.42 1.85 -10.53
N ASN A 130 -2.93 1.54 -11.74
CA ASN A 130 -2.66 2.59 -12.71
C ASN A 130 -4.02 3.16 -13.15
N SER A 131 -4.29 4.45 -12.92
CA SER A 131 -5.47 5.07 -13.51
C SER A 131 -5.36 4.98 -15.03
N HIS A 132 -6.39 4.46 -15.71
CA HIS A 132 -6.44 4.25 -17.16
C HIS A 132 -6.25 5.51 -18.03
N THR A 133 -6.01 6.68 -17.44
CA THR A 133 -6.03 7.99 -18.11
C THR A 133 -4.66 8.54 -18.53
N THR A 134 -3.55 7.84 -18.32
CA THR A 134 -2.23 8.33 -18.78
C THR A 134 -1.48 7.32 -19.67
N SER A 135 -1.59 7.56 -20.99
CA SER A 135 -0.63 7.27 -22.06
C SER A 135 -0.80 6.03 -22.96
N PHE A 136 -0.66 6.28 -24.27
CA PHE A 136 -0.91 5.41 -25.43
C PHE A 136 0.19 4.37 -25.74
N THR A 137 0.94 3.89 -24.74
CA THR A 137 2.01 2.88 -24.92
C THR A 137 1.81 1.67 -24.01
N GLN A 138 0.64 1.04 -24.13
CA GLN A 138 0.13 -0.05 -23.28
C GLN A 138 0.90 -1.40 -23.35
N LEU A 139 1.97 -1.53 -24.13
CA LEU A 139 2.56 -2.86 -24.41
C LEU A 139 3.72 -3.29 -23.48
N LYS A 140 4.19 -2.44 -22.55
CA LYS A 140 5.29 -2.77 -21.60
C LYS A 140 5.17 -2.10 -20.23
N MET A 141 3.96 -1.88 -19.72
CA MET A 141 3.77 -1.21 -18.44
C MET A 141 3.61 -2.22 -17.30
N GLU A 142 4.24 -1.92 -16.16
CA GLU A 142 3.97 -2.58 -14.89
C GLU A 142 2.45 -2.61 -14.63
N PRO A 143 1.86 -3.75 -14.19
CA PRO A 143 0.41 -3.89 -14.07
C PRO A 143 -0.22 -2.94 -13.04
N ASN A 144 0.59 -2.44 -12.12
CA ASN A 144 0.23 -1.50 -11.05
C ASN A 144 1.43 -0.60 -10.73
N GLN A 145 1.20 0.43 -9.91
CA GLN A 145 2.27 1.16 -9.23
C GLN A 145 2.63 0.42 -7.94
N ALA A 146 3.91 0.49 -7.55
CA ALA A 146 4.35 0.03 -6.25
C ALA A 146 5.32 1.01 -5.59
N TYR A 147 5.10 1.23 -4.30
CA TYR A 147 5.93 2.03 -3.42
C TYR A 147 6.53 1.11 -2.37
N LEU A 148 7.86 0.99 -2.34
CA LEU A 148 8.54 0.31 -1.25
C LEU A 148 8.69 1.29 -0.09
N LEU A 149 8.04 1.01 1.02
CA LEU A 149 8.17 1.79 2.26
C LEU A 149 9.10 1.07 3.23
N GLY A 150 9.97 1.83 3.89
CA GLY A 150 10.91 1.35 4.89
C GLY A 150 10.87 2.17 6.18
N ARG A 151 11.24 1.57 7.30
CA ARG A 151 11.30 2.24 8.62
C ARG A 151 12.45 3.25 8.74
N LYS A 152 13.50 3.13 7.93
CA LYS A 152 14.70 3.98 7.99
C LYS A 152 15.27 4.24 6.59
N VAL A 153 16.00 5.36 6.46
CA VAL A 153 16.86 5.60 5.30
C VAL A 153 18.10 4.72 5.42
N VAL A 154 18.48 4.05 4.33
CA VAL A 154 19.68 3.22 4.23
C VAL A 154 20.55 3.70 3.06
N SER A 155 21.76 3.18 2.92
CA SER A 155 22.60 3.52 1.75
C SER A 155 21.99 3.01 0.44
N SER A 156 22.33 3.63 -0.69
CA SER A 156 21.88 3.18 -2.02
C SER A 156 22.24 1.70 -2.29
N ALA A 157 23.42 1.26 -1.83
CA ALA A 157 23.88 -0.12 -1.98
C ALA A 157 23.04 -1.11 -1.15
N GLU A 158 22.69 -0.76 0.09
CA GLU A 158 21.81 -1.57 0.93
C GLU A 158 20.39 -1.60 0.38
N LEU A 159 19.86 -0.45 -0.04
CA LEU A 159 18.53 -0.37 -0.65
C LEU A 159 18.46 -1.25 -1.91
N GLY A 160 19.51 -1.24 -2.74
CA GLY A 160 19.62 -2.12 -3.89
C GLY A 160 19.54 -3.61 -3.53
N LYS A 161 20.23 -4.02 -2.45
CA LYS A 161 20.15 -5.41 -1.94
C LYS A 161 18.74 -5.76 -1.45
N VAL A 162 18.09 -4.85 -0.73
CA VAL A 162 16.70 -5.04 -0.27
C VAL A 162 15.76 -5.23 -1.46
N MET A 163 15.82 -4.31 -2.44
CA MET A 163 14.99 -4.38 -3.65
C MET A 163 15.19 -5.69 -4.42
N LEU A 164 16.43 -6.18 -4.55
CA LEU A 164 16.74 -7.44 -5.22
C LEU A 164 16.33 -8.69 -4.42
N SER A 165 16.18 -8.58 -3.09
CA SER A 165 15.73 -9.69 -2.24
C SER A 165 14.23 -9.95 -2.33
N ILE A 166 13.45 -8.96 -2.79
CA ILE A 166 12.00 -9.04 -2.90
C ILE A 166 11.63 -9.56 -4.29
N GLU A 167 11.18 -10.82 -4.36
CA GLU A 167 10.94 -11.54 -5.62
C GLU A 167 10.05 -10.75 -6.60
N GLU A 168 8.94 -10.20 -6.14
CA GLU A 168 7.98 -9.49 -7.01
C GLU A 168 8.49 -8.14 -7.53
N LEU A 169 9.58 -7.62 -6.97
CA LEU A 169 10.24 -6.41 -7.45
C LEU A 169 11.37 -6.73 -8.43
N LYS A 170 11.78 -8.01 -8.53
CA LYS A 170 12.77 -8.44 -9.53
C LYS A 170 12.18 -8.25 -10.92
N GLY A 171 12.95 -7.57 -11.77
CA GLY A 171 12.52 -7.25 -13.14
C GLY A 171 11.68 -5.98 -13.27
N ARG A 172 11.21 -5.40 -12.15
CA ARG A 172 10.50 -4.11 -12.19
C ARG A 172 11.48 -2.96 -12.34
N ARG A 173 11.11 -1.96 -13.14
CA ARG A 173 11.92 -0.73 -13.31
C ARG A 173 11.61 0.26 -12.20
N GLY A 174 12.42 0.22 -11.14
CA GLY A 174 12.29 1.10 -9.99
C GLY A 174 13.25 2.29 -9.98
N VAL A 175 12.88 3.31 -9.23
CA VAL A 175 13.71 4.47 -8.87
C VAL A 175 13.89 4.49 -7.36
N GLN A 176 15.13 4.60 -6.89
CA GLN A 176 15.43 4.87 -5.48
C GLN A 176 15.18 6.35 -5.16
N LEU A 177 14.50 6.64 -4.06
CA LEU A 177 14.09 7.99 -3.68
C LEU A 177 14.76 8.47 -2.40
N CYS A 178 14.73 7.66 -1.34
CA CYS A 178 15.31 7.97 -0.04
C CYS A 178 16.51 7.07 0.26
N TYR A 179 17.72 7.59 0.11
CA TYR A 179 18.95 6.90 0.52
C TYR A 179 20.01 7.91 0.96
N THR A 180 20.98 7.44 1.75
CA THR A 180 22.20 8.18 2.09
C THR A 180 23.33 7.89 1.12
#